data_AF-A0A5N6P1M4-F1
#
_entry.id   AF-A0A5N6P1M4-F1
#
_cell.length_a   1.000
_cell.length_b   1.000
_cell.length_c   1.000
_cell.angle_alpha   90.00
_cell.angle_beta   90.00
_cell.angle_gamma   90.00
#
_symmetry.space_group_name_H-M   'P 1'
#
loop_
_entity.id
_entity.type
_entity.pdbx_description
1 polymer ?
#
loop_
_entity_poly.entity_id
_entity_poly.type
_entity_poly.pdbx_seq_one_letter_code
_entity_poly.pdbx_strand_id
1 'polypeptide(L)'
;MAAAEVAMPQLEVTELRLNILIRVYHHNIQELFTVKPFCRPKNDDDDDDGRLKNPVFDICPKRVSTVPKLNPPLHLLSKEKRNQKKQSLKGPNIIILRPGMILLKGYISSDDQISIVKTCRELGISNGGFYQPGYSGGTKLHLHMMCLGKNWDPESHTYTELRVLDNSKPPGIPEKFYDMVKKAIQDSNEYIQGNARSFDERKVFPSKTPDICIVNFYTKTGRLGLHQDKDESDTSLKKGLPVVSFSIGDSAEFLYGETRDVDEADKVILESGDVLIFGGKSRLLFHGVTSILPDSAPTLMAVVWWTMELVWCRSRWWYRPVKVYGGGVRYRWSGE
;
A
#
# COMPACT_ATOMS: atom_id res chain seq x y z
N MET A 1 13.93 -40.97 39.34
CA MET A 1 14.33 -39.80 38.53
C MET A 1 13.55 -39.84 37.23
N ALA A 2 12.46 -39.08 37.14
CA ALA A 2 11.73 -38.89 35.89
C ALA A 2 12.41 -37.74 35.13
N ALA A 3 12.94 -38.02 33.95
CA ALA A 3 13.48 -37.00 33.07
C ALA A 3 12.32 -36.16 32.53
N ALA A 4 12.30 -34.87 32.87
CA ALA A 4 11.40 -33.90 32.29
C ALA A 4 11.77 -33.71 30.81
N GLU A 5 10.85 -34.08 29.93
CA GLU A 5 10.91 -33.74 28.51
C GLU A 5 10.68 -32.23 28.40
N VAL A 6 11.77 -31.48 28.22
CA VAL A 6 11.72 -30.04 27.96
C VAL A 6 11.17 -29.87 26.55
N ALA A 7 9.87 -29.63 26.44
CA ALA A 7 9.25 -29.18 25.21
C ALA A 7 9.95 -27.89 24.76
N MET A 8 10.72 -27.97 23.68
CA MET A 8 11.22 -26.77 23.02
C MET A 8 10.01 -25.94 22.58
N PRO A 9 9.97 -24.63 22.86
CA PRO A 9 8.91 -23.78 22.33
C PRO A 9 8.96 -23.88 20.81
N GLN A 10 7.89 -24.36 20.19
CA GLN A 10 7.76 -24.24 18.74
C GLN A 10 7.81 -22.74 18.45
N LEU A 11 8.92 -22.26 17.88
CA LEU A 11 8.99 -20.92 17.33
C LEU A 11 7.81 -20.78 16.38
N GLU A 12 6.84 -19.97 16.78
CA GLU A 12 5.70 -19.68 15.96
C GLU A 12 6.24 -18.97 14.71
N VAL A 13 6.15 -19.62 13.56
CA VAL A 13 6.67 -19.07 12.31
C VAL A 13 5.73 -17.94 11.89
N THR A 14 6.22 -16.70 11.88
CA THR A 14 5.42 -15.48 11.67
C THR A 14 5.65 -14.79 10.34
N GLU A 15 6.58 -15.26 9.50
CA GLU A 15 7.02 -14.52 8.31
C GLU A 15 6.08 -14.67 7.11
N LEU A 16 4.92 -14.02 7.22
CA LEU A 16 4.00 -13.78 6.11
C LEU A 16 4.30 -12.40 5.52
N ARG A 17 4.39 -12.32 4.19
CA ARG A 17 4.73 -11.09 3.49
C ARG A 17 3.50 -10.44 2.87
N LEU A 18 3.31 -9.16 3.19
CA LEU A 18 2.42 -8.26 2.48
C LEU A 18 3.22 -7.44 1.47
N ASN A 19 2.81 -7.43 0.21
CA ASN A 19 3.31 -6.52 -0.80
C ASN A 19 2.22 -5.49 -1.10
N ILE A 20 2.53 -4.19 -1.03
CA ILE A 20 1.62 -3.13 -1.49
C ILE A 20 2.26 -2.47 -2.68
N LEU A 21 1.64 -2.61 -3.84
CA LEU A 21 2.12 -2.04 -5.08
C LEU A 21 1.28 -0.81 -5.41
N ILE A 22 1.90 0.35 -5.30
CA ILE A 22 1.33 1.64 -5.65
C ILE A 22 1.90 2.06 -7.00
N ARG A 23 1.01 2.29 -7.96
CA ARG A 23 1.35 2.79 -9.30
C ARG A 23 0.56 4.05 -9.52
N VAL A 24 1.23 5.19 -9.59
CA VAL A 24 0.52 6.45 -9.84
C VAL A 24 1.20 7.15 -11.00
N TYR A 25 0.47 7.28 -12.11
CA TYR A 25 0.92 8.07 -13.24
C TYR A 25 0.52 9.54 -13.09
N HIS A 26 1.56 10.36 -13.11
CA HIS A 26 1.52 11.81 -13.00
C HIS A 26 1.22 12.47 -14.36
N HIS A 27 0.05 12.19 -14.95
CA HIS A 27 -0.55 13.09 -15.95
C HIS A 27 -1.87 13.71 -15.49
N ASN A 28 -2.60 13.07 -14.58
CA ASN A 28 -3.93 13.54 -14.15
C ASN A 28 -4.02 14.14 -12.74
N ILE A 29 -2.88 14.37 -12.08
CA ILE A 29 -2.83 15.07 -10.79
C ILE A 29 -1.89 16.27 -10.93
N GLN A 30 -2.47 17.46 -11.16
CA GLN A 30 -1.78 18.74 -11.02
C GLN A 30 -2.78 19.67 -10.33
N GLU A 31 -2.46 20.09 -9.09
CA GLU A 31 -2.96 21.20 -8.22
C GLU A 31 -2.52 20.85 -6.75
N LEU A 32 -2.19 21.73 -5.77
CA LEU A 32 -2.17 23.21 -5.70
C LEU A 32 -1.37 23.82 -4.49
N PHE A 33 -1.19 25.16 -4.57
CA PHE A 33 -0.91 26.24 -3.59
C PHE A 33 0.45 26.50 -2.89
N THR A 34 0.90 27.76 -3.05
CA THR A 34 1.80 28.53 -2.19
C THR A 34 1.29 28.63 -0.75
N VAL A 35 2.10 28.19 0.21
CA VAL A 35 1.95 28.54 1.63
C VAL A 35 3.03 29.57 1.96
N LYS A 36 2.64 30.70 2.58
CA LYS A 36 3.58 31.67 3.15
C LYS A 36 4.60 30.94 4.04
N PRO A 37 5.88 31.35 4.05
CA PRO A 37 6.88 30.68 4.87
C PRO A 37 6.42 30.68 6.33
N PHE A 38 6.33 29.48 6.90
CA PHE A 38 6.21 29.31 8.34
C PHE A 38 7.55 29.75 8.93
N CYS A 39 7.59 30.91 9.58
CA CYS A 39 8.74 31.29 10.39
C CYS A 39 8.93 30.22 11.46
N ARG A 40 9.97 29.39 11.31
CA ARG A 40 10.51 28.68 12.47
C ARG A 40 10.99 29.75 13.46
N PRO A 41 10.75 29.59 14.78
CA PRO A 41 11.56 30.32 15.75
C PRO A 41 13.02 29.96 15.46
N LYS A 42 13.88 30.96 15.31
CA LYS A 42 15.33 30.74 15.36
C LYS A 42 15.63 30.18 16.74
N ASN A 43 15.98 28.90 16.80
CA ASN A 43 16.90 28.46 17.83
C ASN A 43 18.28 28.64 17.20
N ASP A 44 18.97 29.66 17.68
CA ASP A 44 20.41 29.79 17.46
C ASP A 44 21.04 28.58 18.16
N ASP A 45 21.57 27.63 17.37
CA ASP A 45 22.59 26.62 17.70
C ASP A 45 22.66 25.64 16.50
N ASP A 46 23.13 26.13 15.35
CA ASP A 46 23.47 25.30 14.19
C ASP A 46 24.92 24.78 14.37
N ASP A 47 25.07 23.60 14.99
CA ASP A 47 26.23 22.74 14.76
C ASP A 47 26.02 22.01 13.42
N ASP A 48 26.82 22.44 12.44
CA ASP A 48 26.93 21.91 11.08
C ASP A 48 27.58 20.52 11.08
N ASP A 49 26.78 19.45 11.22
CA ASP A 49 27.17 18.10 10.80
C ASP A 49 26.69 17.87 9.36
N GLY A 50 27.62 17.99 8.42
CA GLY A 50 27.47 17.90 6.96
C GLY A 50 27.02 16.54 6.40
N ARG A 51 26.07 15.85 7.04
CA ARG A 51 25.34 14.74 6.41
C ARG A 51 24.31 15.30 5.44
N LEU A 52 24.58 15.17 4.15
CA LEU A 52 23.61 15.32 3.06
C LEU A 52 22.35 14.50 3.39
N LYS A 53 21.31 15.16 3.91
CA LYS A 53 19.99 14.54 4.12
C LYS A 53 19.46 14.16 2.74
N ASN A 54 19.33 12.85 2.47
CA ASN A 54 18.70 12.37 1.25
C ASN A 54 17.33 13.04 1.08
N PRO A 55 16.98 13.52 -0.13
CA PRO A 55 15.72 14.19 -0.35
C PRO A 55 14.55 13.22 -0.07
N VAL A 56 13.60 13.67 0.74
CA VAL A 56 12.39 12.91 1.07
C VAL A 56 11.59 12.66 -0.21
N PHE A 57 11.27 11.39 -0.49
CA PHE A 57 10.47 11.03 -1.65
C PHE A 57 8.98 11.02 -1.31
N ASP A 58 8.26 12.05 -1.77
CA ASP A 58 6.79 12.10 -1.69
C ASP A 58 6.21 11.44 -2.94
N ILE A 59 5.42 10.37 -2.76
CA ILE A 59 4.70 9.68 -3.85
C ILE A 59 3.58 10.56 -4.45
N CYS A 60 3.23 11.67 -3.81
CA CYS A 60 2.24 12.64 -4.28
C CYS A 60 2.72 14.08 -4.02
N PRO A 61 3.83 14.52 -4.64
CA PRO A 61 4.47 15.80 -4.33
C PRO A 61 3.54 16.98 -4.65
N LYS A 62 3.53 17.99 -3.78
CA LYS A 62 2.83 19.26 -4.05
C LYS A 62 3.52 20.00 -5.20
N ARG A 63 2.82 20.33 -6.29
CA ARG A 63 3.37 21.12 -7.41
C ARG A 63 2.72 22.51 -7.51
N VAL A 64 3.57 23.51 -7.79
CA VAL A 64 3.22 24.89 -8.12
C VAL A 64 2.95 24.97 -9.63
N SER A 65 1.68 24.97 -10.04
CA SER A 65 1.25 25.11 -11.45
C SER A 65 0.30 26.29 -11.59
N THR A 66 0.41 27.05 -12.69
CA THR A 66 -0.41 28.23 -13.01
C THR A 66 -1.56 27.94 -13.99
N VAL A 67 -1.72 26.69 -14.46
CA VAL A 67 -2.74 26.30 -15.44
C VAL A 67 -3.87 25.52 -14.75
N PRO A 68 -5.14 25.96 -14.82
CA PRO A 68 -6.28 25.25 -14.20
C PRO A 68 -6.54 23.93 -14.91
N LYS A 69 -6.82 22.86 -14.15
CA LYS A 69 -7.28 21.58 -14.69
C LYS A 69 -8.77 21.37 -14.41
N LEU A 70 -9.45 20.75 -15.37
CA LEU A 70 -10.87 20.45 -15.28
C LEU A 70 -11.08 19.18 -14.45
N ASN A 71 -11.96 19.27 -13.45
CA ASN A 71 -12.44 18.10 -12.73
C ASN A 71 -13.02 17.07 -13.71
N PRO A 72 -12.82 15.76 -13.49
CA PRO A 72 -13.48 14.76 -14.30
C PRO A 72 -15.00 14.96 -14.23
N PRO A 73 -15.72 14.80 -15.36
CA PRO A 73 -17.16 14.98 -15.40
C PRO A 73 -17.89 14.20 -14.31
N LEU A 74 -18.82 14.85 -13.59
CA LEU A 74 -19.60 14.25 -12.50
C LEU A 74 -20.29 12.93 -12.91
N HIS A 75 -20.63 12.77 -14.19
CA HIS A 75 -21.25 11.57 -14.72
C HIS A 75 -20.31 10.36 -14.69
N LEU A 76 -19.00 10.54 -14.94
CA LEU A 76 -18.00 9.48 -14.85
C LEU A 76 -17.83 9.02 -13.41
N LEU A 77 -17.70 9.96 -12.47
CA LEU A 77 -17.61 9.66 -11.04
C LEU A 77 -18.86 8.95 -10.53
N SER A 78 -20.04 9.38 -10.97
CA SER A 78 -21.31 8.74 -10.63
C SER A 78 -21.42 7.33 -11.21
N LYS A 79 -20.97 7.12 -12.45
CA LYS A 79 -20.94 5.80 -13.10
C LYS A 79 -20.01 4.84 -12.36
N GLU A 80 -18.81 5.30 -11.99
CA GLU A 80 -17.82 4.51 -11.26
C GLU A 80 -18.33 4.09 -9.88
N LYS A 81 -18.91 5.03 -9.11
CA LYS A 81 -19.57 4.71 -7.83
C LYS A 81 -20.69 3.67 -7.97
N ARG A 82 -21.52 3.78 -9.03
CA ARG A 82 -22.58 2.78 -9.30
C ARG A 82 -22.00 1.41 -9.63
N ASN A 83 -20.93 1.35 -10.43
CA ASN A 83 -20.27 0.10 -10.78
C ASN A 83 -19.68 -0.57 -9.53
N GLN A 84 -19.04 0.19 -8.65
CA GLN A 84 -18.51 -0.32 -7.38
C GLN A 84 -19.60 -0.86 -6.46
N LYS A 85 -20.73 -0.13 -6.34
CA LYS A 85 -21.87 -0.61 -5.56
C LYS A 85 -22.42 -1.92 -6.13
N LYS A 86 -22.50 -2.06 -7.46
CA LYS A 86 -22.89 -3.31 -8.11
C LYS A 86 -21.90 -4.43 -7.84
N GLN A 87 -20.59 -4.14 -7.84
CA GLN A 87 -19.53 -5.11 -7.53
C GLN A 87 -19.65 -5.61 -6.08
N SER A 88 -19.79 -4.69 -5.11
CA SER A 88 -19.96 -4.99 -3.69
C SER A 88 -21.17 -5.91 -3.43
N LEU A 89 -22.25 -5.77 -4.18
CA LEU A 89 -23.45 -6.62 -4.05
C LEU A 89 -23.29 -8.02 -4.64
N LYS A 90 -22.35 -8.23 -5.57
CA LYS A 90 -22.12 -9.52 -6.25
C LYS A 90 -21.13 -10.43 -5.52
N GLY A 91 -20.54 -9.96 -4.42
CA GLY A 91 -19.44 -10.64 -3.74
C GLY A 91 -18.10 -10.50 -4.48
N PRO A 92 -16.99 -11.00 -3.89
CA PRO A 92 -15.67 -10.90 -4.48
C PRO A 92 -15.58 -11.71 -5.79
N ASN A 93 -15.03 -11.11 -6.84
CA ASN A 93 -14.74 -11.82 -8.09
C ASN A 93 -13.38 -12.54 -7.93
N ILE A 94 -13.43 -13.83 -7.60
CA ILE A 94 -12.25 -14.64 -7.26
C ILE A 94 -11.90 -15.57 -8.43
N ILE A 95 -10.63 -15.55 -8.83
CA ILE A 95 -10.07 -16.34 -9.93
C ILE A 95 -8.90 -17.17 -9.40
N ILE A 96 -8.97 -18.49 -9.52
CA ILE A 96 -7.81 -19.36 -9.26
C ILE A 96 -6.94 -19.36 -10.51
N LEU A 97 -5.76 -18.77 -10.43
CA LEU A 97 -4.81 -18.71 -11.56
C LEU A 97 -4.09 -20.05 -11.71
N ARG A 98 -3.69 -20.66 -10.59
CA ARG A 98 -3.03 -21.97 -10.52
C ARG A 98 -3.05 -22.50 -9.07
N PRO A 99 -2.66 -23.77 -8.81
CA PRO A 99 -2.63 -24.30 -7.45
C PRO A 99 -1.79 -23.44 -6.49
N GLY A 100 -2.43 -22.92 -5.44
CA GLY A 100 -1.78 -22.03 -4.47
C GLY A 100 -1.66 -20.56 -4.92
N MET A 101 -2.31 -20.14 -6.02
CA MET A 101 -2.30 -18.76 -6.50
C MET A 101 -3.71 -18.31 -6.90
N ILE A 102 -4.19 -17.25 -6.26
CA ILE A 102 -5.56 -16.76 -6.41
C ILE A 102 -5.57 -15.24 -6.56
N LEU A 103 -6.47 -14.73 -7.39
CA LEU A 103 -6.64 -13.32 -7.69
C LEU A 103 -8.07 -12.89 -7.33
N LEU A 104 -8.19 -11.90 -6.45
CA LEU A 104 -9.44 -11.28 -6.08
C LEU A 104 -9.54 -9.94 -6.81
N LYS A 105 -10.36 -9.90 -7.86
CA LYS A 105 -10.51 -8.75 -8.76
C LYS A 105 -11.34 -7.65 -8.12
N GLY A 106 -10.81 -6.42 -8.11
CA GLY A 106 -11.48 -5.24 -7.56
C GLY A 106 -11.91 -5.40 -6.11
N TYR A 107 -11.15 -6.17 -5.33
CA TYR A 107 -11.48 -6.58 -3.97
C TYR A 107 -11.41 -5.42 -2.97
N ILE A 108 -10.43 -4.54 -3.10
CA ILE A 108 -10.25 -3.38 -2.22
C ILE A 108 -11.21 -2.28 -2.65
N SER A 109 -12.05 -1.82 -1.72
CA SER A 109 -12.97 -0.70 -1.96
C SER A 109 -12.23 0.59 -2.32
N SER A 110 -12.84 1.52 -3.04
CA SER A 110 -12.16 2.79 -3.35
C SER A 110 -11.77 3.58 -2.12
N ASP A 111 -12.61 3.60 -1.08
CA ASP A 111 -12.30 4.28 0.17
C ASP A 111 -11.08 3.65 0.86
N ASP A 112 -10.96 2.32 0.81
CA ASP A 112 -9.79 1.61 1.32
C ASP A 112 -8.55 1.83 0.46
N GLN A 113 -8.68 1.83 -0.87
CA GLN A 113 -7.57 2.16 -1.78
C GLN A 113 -7.02 3.55 -1.45
N ILE A 114 -7.90 4.56 -1.33
CA ILE A 114 -7.57 5.92 -0.93
C ILE A 114 -6.89 5.93 0.45
N SER A 115 -7.46 5.21 1.43
CA SER A 115 -6.91 5.09 2.77
C SER A 115 -5.49 4.52 2.74
N ILE A 116 -5.25 3.47 1.96
CA ILE A 116 -3.94 2.84 1.82
C ILE A 116 -2.94 3.82 1.22
N VAL A 117 -3.27 4.50 0.11
CA VAL A 117 -2.30 5.45 -0.49
C VAL A 117 -1.98 6.60 0.46
N LYS A 118 -2.96 7.12 1.21
CA LYS A 118 -2.69 8.16 2.24
C LYS A 118 -1.74 7.66 3.31
N THR A 119 -2.04 6.51 3.91
CA THR A 119 -1.19 5.93 4.94
C THR A 119 0.21 5.66 4.39
N CYS A 120 0.33 5.11 3.19
CA CYS A 120 1.62 4.87 2.55
C CYS A 120 2.38 6.17 2.24
N ARG A 121 1.69 7.25 1.86
CA ARG A 121 2.30 8.56 1.66
C ARG A 121 2.81 9.15 2.98
N GLU A 122 1.98 9.16 4.01
CA GLU A 122 2.29 9.71 5.34
C GLU A 122 3.50 9.01 5.96
N LEU A 123 3.52 7.68 5.91
CA LEU A 123 4.67 6.88 6.34
C LEU A 123 5.88 7.07 5.41
N GLY A 124 5.63 7.16 4.11
CA GLY A 124 6.65 7.29 3.08
C GLY A 124 7.46 8.58 3.11
N ILE A 125 6.89 9.68 3.63
CA ILE A 125 7.61 10.95 3.83
C ILE A 125 8.28 11.05 5.21
N SER A 126 8.07 10.06 6.08
CA SER A 126 8.63 10.02 7.43
C SER A 126 10.01 9.35 7.45
N ASN A 127 10.66 9.30 8.62
CA ASN A 127 11.91 8.56 8.78
C ASN A 127 11.69 7.06 8.55
N GLY A 128 12.54 6.41 7.74
CA GLY A 128 12.31 5.03 7.29
C GLY A 128 11.31 4.89 6.14
N GLY A 129 10.91 6.01 5.54
CA GLY A 129 10.01 6.06 4.39
C GLY A 129 10.65 5.67 3.06
N PHE A 130 10.09 6.17 1.96
CA PHE A 130 10.48 5.75 0.61
C PHE A 130 11.93 6.09 0.28
N TYR A 131 12.60 5.14 -0.35
CA TYR A 131 13.90 5.33 -0.96
C TYR A 131 13.97 4.58 -2.29
N GLN A 132 14.95 4.92 -3.12
CA GLN A 132 15.24 4.14 -4.32
C GLN A 132 16.32 3.11 -3.99
N PRO A 133 16.00 1.80 -4.01
CA PRO A 133 16.99 0.76 -3.74
C PRO A 133 18.08 0.76 -4.80
N GLY A 134 19.31 0.57 -4.35
CA GLY A 134 20.48 0.40 -5.20
C GLY A 134 21.30 -0.79 -4.74
N TYR A 135 22.04 -1.36 -5.68
CA TYR A 135 23.08 -2.35 -5.43
C TYR A 135 24.45 -1.63 -5.38
N SER A 136 25.45 -2.22 -4.72
CA SER A 136 26.82 -1.67 -4.61
C SER A 136 27.48 -1.37 -5.97
N GLY A 137 27.03 -2.03 -7.05
CA GLY A 137 27.43 -1.73 -8.43
C GLY A 137 26.81 -0.47 -9.05
N GLY A 138 26.04 0.32 -8.30
CA GLY A 138 25.41 1.57 -8.76
C GLY A 138 24.09 1.41 -9.52
N THR A 139 23.71 0.17 -9.90
CA THR A 139 22.41 -0.13 -10.48
C THR A 139 21.30 0.12 -9.46
N LYS A 140 20.28 0.89 -9.86
CA LYS A 140 19.09 1.15 -9.04
C LYS A 140 17.88 0.41 -9.56
N LEU A 141 16.98 0.01 -8.66
CA LEU A 141 15.68 -0.50 -9.06
C LEU A 141 14.85 0.62 -9.72
N HIS A 142 14.01 0.24 -10.67
CA HIS A 142 13.09 1.15 -11.37
C HIS A 142 11.81 1.42 -10.56
N LEU A 143 11.93 1.49 -9.23
CA LEU A 143 10.86 1.75 -8.28
C LEU A 143 11.42 2.43 -7.05
N HIS A 144 10.56 3.07 -6.27
CA HIS A 144 10.87 3.43 -4.89
C HIS A 144 10.23 2.42 -3.95
N MET A 145 10.87 2.11 -2.84
CA MET A 145 10.30 1.19 -1.85
C MET A 145 10.39 1.75 -0.44
N MET A 146 9.52 1.27 0.43
CA MET A 146 9.69 1.32 1.88
C MET A 146 9.25 -0.02 2.47
N CYS A 147 9.80 -0.37 3.63
CA CYS A 147 9.36 -1.52 4.39
C CYS A 147 8.54 -1.05 5.59
N LEU A 148 7.60 -1.88 6.05
CA LEU A 148 6.88 -1.74 7.30
C LEU A 148 7.03 -3.05 8.09
N GLY A 149 7.20 -2.97 9.41
CA GLY A 149 7.58 -4.12 10.22
C GLY A 149 9.09 -4.35 10.16
N LYS A 150 9.54 -5.46 9.55
CA LYS A 150 10.96 -5.73 9.30
C LYS A 150 11.47 -5.00 8.04
N ASN A 151 12.73 -4.60 8.04
CA ASN A 151 13.40 -4.04 6.85
C ASN A 151 13.92 -5.18 5.99
N TRP A 152 13.63 -5.19 4.69
CA TRP A 152 14.35 -6.02 3.73
C TRP A 152 15.54 -5.25 3.16
N ASP A 153 16.74 -5.83 3.25
CA ASP A 153 17.95 -5.26 2.69
C ASP A 153 18.27 -5.87 1.31
N PRO A 154 18.27 -5.07 0.23
CA PRO A 154 18.44 -5.56 -1.14
C PRO A 154 19.84 -6.12 -1.44
N GLU A 155 20.86 -5.76 -0.65
CA GLU A 155 22.23 -6.19 -0.88
C GLU A 155 22.55 -7.51 -0.17
N SER A 156 22.20 -7.61 1.11
CA SER A 156 22.40 -8.83 1.89
C SER A 156 21.33 -9.90 1.65
N HIS A 157 20.18 -9.54 1.04
CA HIS A 157 19.02 -10.43 0.91
C HIS A 157 18.53 -10.95 2.27
N THR A 158 18.53 -10.08 3.29
CA THR A 158 18.09 -10.44 4.65
C THR A 158 17.09 -9.45 5.23
N TYR A 159 16.29 -9.94 6.17
CA TYR A 159 15.41 -9.11 6.98
C TYR A 159 16.13 -8.63 8.25
N THR A 160 16.14 -7.32 8.47
CA THR A 160 16.80 -6.64 9.59
C THR A 160 15.85 -5.70 10.31
N GLU A 161 16.19 -5.28 11.54
CA GLU A 161 15.40 -4.30 12.30
C GLU A 161 15.62 -2.85 11.81
N LEU A 162 16.79 -2.58 11.23
CA LEU A 162 17.21 -1.26 10.76
C LEU A 162 17.64 -1.34 9.31
N ARG A 163 17.35 -0.30 8.53
CA ARG A 163 17.82 -0.16 7.16
C ARG A 163 19.30 0.18 7.15
N VAL A 164 20.11 -0.61 6.46
CA VAL A 164 21.58 -0.47 6.41
C VAL A 164 22.01 0.91 5.89
N LEU A 165 21.31 1.42 4.87
CA LEU A 165 21.66 2.66 4.18
C LEU A 165 21.72 3.90 5.09
N ASP A 166 20.79 4.04 6.04
CA ASP A 166 20.67 5.25 6.86
C ASP A 166 20.30 4.99 8.32
N ASN A 167 20.36 3.73 8.74
CA ASN A 167 20.06 3.27 10.10
C ASN A 167 18.63 3.61 10.58
N SER A 168 17.70 3.89 9.65
CA SER A 168 16.31 4.16 10.01
C SER A 168 15.57 2.87 10.39
N LYS A 169 14.69 2.95 11.39
CA LYS A 169 13.75 1.87 11.71
C LYS A 169 12.51 1.96 10.79
N PRO A 170 12.08 0.86 10.16
CA PRO A 170 10.82 0.82 9.42
C PRO A 170 9.63 1.18 10.33
N PRO A 171 8.62 1.90 9.82
CA PRO A 171 7.37 2.07 10.55
C PRO A 171 6.69 0.72 10.81
N GLY A 172 5.85 0.64 11.84
CA GLY A 172 5.02 -0.54 12.06
C GLY A 172 3.99 -0.75 10.94
N ILE A 173 3.58 -1.99 10.70
CA ILE A 173 2.48 -2.28 9.76
C ILE A 173 1.16 -1.77 10.39
N PRO A 174 0.39 -0.91 9.70
CA PRO A 174 -0.89 -0.42 10.20
C PRO A 174 -1.88 -1.57 10.49
N GLU A 175 -2.64 -1.46 11.58
CA GLU A 175 -3.64 -2.47 11.98
C GLU A 175 -4.64 -2.79 10.86
N LYS A 176 -5.09 -1.75 10.15
CA LYS A 176 -5.98 -1.90 8.99
C LYS A 176 -5.38 -2.81 7.90
N PHE A 177 -4.06 -2.82 7.71
CA PHE A 177 -3.42 -3.69 6.71
C PHE A 177 -3.46 -5.15 7.16
N TYR A 178 -3.31 -5.42 8.47
CA TYR A 178 -3.49 -6.77 9.02
C TYR A 178 -4.91 -7.28 8.78
N ASP A 179 -5.92 -6.45 9.09
CA ASP A 179 -7.32 -6.82 8.90
C ASP A 179 -7.64 -7.12 7.44
N MET A 180 -7.14 -6.31 6.51
CA MET A 180 -7.32 -6.52 5.08
C MET A 180 -6.67 -7.81 4.59
N VAL A 181 -5.45 -8.11 5.05
CA VAL A 181 -4.75 -9.37 4.72
C VAL A 181 -5.51 -10.58 5.28
N LYS A 182 -5.88 -10.53 6.56
CA LYS A 182 -6.64 -11.58 7.22
C LYS A 182 -7.94 -11.86 6.49
N LYS A 183 -8.68 -10.81 6.14
CA LYS A 183 -9.94 -10.93 5.40
C LYS A 183 -9.71 -11.52 4.00
N ALA A 184 -8.71 -11.05 3.26
CA ALA A 184 -8.43 -11.58 1.92
C ALA A 184 -8.06 -13.07 1.93
N ILE A 185 -7.27 -13.50 2.92
CA ILE A 185 -6.95 -14.93 3.13
C ILE A 185 -8.20 -15.72 3.48
N GLN A 186 -9.04 -15.21 4.38
CA GLN A 186 -10.28 -15.86 4.79
C GLN A 186 -11.23 -16.06 3.60
N ASP A 187 -11.56 -14.98 2.87
CA ASP A 187 -12.44 -15.03 1.69
C ASP A 187 -11.90 -15.99 0.62
N SER A 188 -10.57 -16.03 0.43
CA SER A 188 -9.92 -16.96 -0.51
C SER A 188 -10.07 -18.41 -0.06
N ASN A 189 -9.87 -18.69 1.22
CA ASN A 189 -10.00 -20.03 1.78
C ASN A 189 -11.43 -20.52 1.73
N GLU A 190 -12.41 -19.67 2.06
CA GLU A 190 -13.84 -19.96 1.95
C GLU A 190 -14.20 -20.30 0.48
N TYR A 191 -13.69 -19.53 -0.48
CA TYR A 191 -13.90 -19.82 -1.90
C TYR A 191 -13.28 -21.15 -2.33
N ILE A 192 -12.03 -21.43 -1.94
CA ILE A 192 -11.34 -22.68 -2.27
C ILE A 192 -12.11 -23.88 -1.71
N GLN A 193 -12.57 -23.79 -0.46
CA GLN A 193 -13.31 -24.86 0.22
C GLN A 193 -14.70 -25.06 -0.39
N GLY A 194 -15.43 -23.99 -0.69
CA GLY A 194 -16.76 -24.06 -1.31
C GLY A 194 -16.75 -24.69 -2.70
N ASN A 195 -15.61 -24.66 -3.40
CA ASN A 195 -15.43 -25.30 -4.70
C ASN A 195 -14.77 -26.70 -4.63
N ALA A 196 -14.41 -27.18 -3.44
CA ALA A 196 -13.77 -28.47 -3.27
C ALA A 196 -14.80 -29.59 -3.01
N ARG A 197 -14.56 -30.79 -3.57
CA ARG A 197 -15.37 -32.00 -3.28
C ARG A 197 -15.20 -32.49 -1.85
N SER A 198 -14.07 -32.16 -1.22
CA SER A 198 -13.71 -32.50 0.15
C SER A 198 -12.72 -31.47 0.68
N PHE A 199 -12.73 -31.23 1.99
CA PHE A 199 -11.75 -30.36 2.63
C PHE A 199 -10.33 -30.92 2.44
N ASP A 200 -9.41 -30.07 1.98
CA ASP A 200 -8.00 -30.40 1.80
C ASP A 200 -7.17 -29.24 2.33
N GLU A 201 -6.59 -29.42 3.51
CA GLU A 201 -5.76 -28.42 4.20
C GLU A 201 -4.57 -27.95 3.34
N ARG A 202 -4.11 -28.78 2.40
CA ARG A 202 -2.97 -28.46 1.52
C ARG A 202 -3.35 -27.47 0.42
N LYS A 203 -4.63 -27.18 0.25
CA LYS A 203 -5.15 -26.24 -0.76
C LYS A 203 -5.49 -24.87 -0.19
N VAL A 204 -5.57 -24.72 1.13
CA VAL A 204 -5.91 -23.46 1.79
C VAL A 204 -4.66 -22.73 2.27
N PHE A 205 -4.74 -21.42 2.39
CA PHE A 205 -3.66 -20.58 2.91
C PHE A 205 -3.68 -20.56 4.44
N PRO A 206 -2.53 -20.75 5.11
CA PRO A 206 -2.43 -20.56 6.55
C PRO A 206 -2.84 -19.15 6.96
N SER A 207 -3.68 -19.03 8.00
CA SER A 207 -4.02 -17.74 8.61
C SER A 207 -2.89 -17.31 9.52
N LYS A 208 -2.08 -16.34 9.06
CA LYS A 208 -1.01 -15.70 9.84
C LYS A 208 -1.06 -14.19 9.65
N THR A 209 -0.56 -13.46 10.64
CA THR A 209 -0.38 -12.01 10.57
C THR A 209 0.95 -11.73 9.88
N PRO A 210 1.01 -10.83 8.89
CA PRO A 210 2.30 -10.43 8.31
C PRO A 210 3.16 -9.72 9.36
N ASP A 211 4.45 -10.01 9.38
CA ASP A 211 5.46 -9.21 10.10
C ASP A 211 6.37 -8.42 9.14
N ILE A 212 6.19 -8.65 7.83
CA ILE A 212 6.88 -7.99 6.73
C ILE A 212 5.83 -7.37 5.80
N CYS A 213 5.96 -6.08 5.55
CA CYS A 213 5.23 -5.42 4.48
C CYS A 213 6.18 -4.59 3.60
N ILE A 214 6.24 -4.89 2.31
CA ILE A 214 7.03 -4.10 1.35
C ILE A 214 6.08 -3.26 0.50
N VAL A 215 6.23 -1.94 0.57
CA VAL A 215 5.48 -1.01 -0.27
C VAL A 215 6.36 -0.58 -1.44
N ASN A 216 5.96 -0.96 -2.64
CA ASN A 216 6.63 -0.60 -3.89
C ASN A 216 5.86 0.49 -4.62
N PHE A 217 6.52 1.60 -4.92
CA PHE A 217 6.01 2.67 -5.74
C PHE A 217 6.64 2.64 -7.14
N TYR A 218 5.81 2.41 -8.16
CA TYR A 218 6.22 2.37 -9.56
C TYR A 218 5.78 3.64 -10.28
N THR A 219 6.71 4.21 -11.06
CA THR A 219 6.40 5.26 -12.04
C THR A 219 5.99 4.62 -13.38
N LYS A 220 5.67 5.43 -14.41
CA LYS A 220 5.27 4.95 -15.74
C LYS A 220 6.28 3.97 -16.39
N THR A 221 7.57 4.18 -16.11
CA THR A 221 8.67 3.35 -16.63
C THR A 221 9.12 2.33 -15.60
N GLY A 222 8.36 2.17 -14.52
CA GLY A 222 8.67 1.26 -13.45
C GLY A 222 8.56 -0.18 -13.91
N ARG A 223 9.50 -1.00 -13.46
CA ARG A 223 9.58 -2.42 -13.78
C ARG A 223 10.33 -3.14 -12.67
N LEU A 224 10.03 -4.42 -12.50
CA LEU A 224 10.72 -5.32 -11.61
C LEU A 224 10.86 -6.67 -12.33
N GLY A 225 12.09 -7.09 -12.58
CA GLY A 225 12.37 -8.33 -13.30
C GLY A 225 11.90 -9.58 -12.54
N LEU A 226 11.95 -10.73 -13.21
CA LEU A 226 11.61 -12.01 -12.58
C LEU A 226 12.52 -12.30 -11.39
N HIS A 227 11.90 -12.46 -10.22
CA HIS A 227 12.52 -12.78 -8.95
C HIS A 227 11.61 -13.73 -8.15
N GLN A 228 12.17 -14.30 -7.08
CA GLN A 228 11.42 -15.08 -6.10
C GLN A 228 11.50 -14.36 -4.76
N ASP A 229 10.40 -14.40 -4.01
CA ASP A 229 10.38 -14.01 -2.60
C ASP A 229 10.90 -15.20 -1.79
N LYS A 230 12.22 -15.29 -1.59
CA LYS A 230 12.87 -16.47 -0.96
C LYS A 230 13.75 -16.11 0.24
N ASP A 231 13.64 -14.88 0.73
CA ASP A 231 14.50 -14.34 1.77
C ASP A 231 13.87 -14.49 3.17
N GLU A 232 12.63 -15.00 3.25
CA GLU A 232 12.01 -15.43 4.51
C GLU A 232 12.65 -16.73 5.02
N SER A 233 12.47 -17.04 6.31
CA SER A 233 13.03 -18.26 6.91
C SER A 233 12.61 -19.55 6.18
N ASP A 234 13.52 -20.53 6.17
CA ASP A 234 13.28 -21.88 5.64
C ASP A 234 11.95 -22.47 6.12
N THR A 235 11.60 -22.24 7.39
CA THR A 235 10.36 -22.76 7.96
C THR A 235 9.13 -22.05 7.39
N SER A 236 9.20 -20.74 7.12
CA SER A 236 8.13 -20.00 6.42
C SER A 236 7.94 -20.52 4.99
N LEU A 237 9.04 -20.67 4.25
CA LEU A 237 9.04 -21.15 2.88
C LEU A 237 8.54 -22.60 2.78
N LYS A 238 9.00 -23.50 3.66
CA LYS A 238 8.55 -24.91 3.72
C LYS A 238 7.07 -25.03 4.08
N LYS A 239 6.56 -24.16 4.95
CA LYS A 239 5.12 -24.09 5.28
C LYS A 239 4.30 -23.47 4.14
N GLY A 240 4.94 -22.84 3.16
CA GLY A 240 4.26 -22.18 2.06
C GLY A 240 3.40 -20.99 2.51
N LEU A 241 3.81 -20.26 3.56
CA LEU A 241 3.10 -19.07 4.04
C LEU A 241 2.93 -18.08 2.88
N PRO A 242 1.73 -17.58 2.58
CA PRO A 242 1.49 -16.86 1.33
C PRO A 242 2.18 -15.49 1.32
N VAL A 243 2.44 -15.01 0.10
CA VAL A 243 2.59 -13.58 -0.17
C VAL A 243 1.22 -13.03 -0.52
N VAL A 244 0.82 -11.94 0.12
CA VAL A 244 -0.42 -11.21 -0.18
C VAL A 244 -0.06 -9.88 -0.81
N SER A 245 -0.55 -9.62 -2.02
CA SER A 245 -0.13 -8.48 -2.84
C SER A 245 -1.32 -7.58 -3.19
N PHE A 246 -1.34 -6.36 -2.65
CA PHE A 246 -2.33 -5.33 -2.94
C PHE A 246 -1.90 -4.46 -4.12
N SER A 247 -2.80 -4.25 -5.07
CA SER A 247 -2.54 -3.48 -6.27
C SER A 247 -3.37 -2.20 -6.31
N ILE A 248 -2.73 -1.02 -6.41
CA ILE A 248 -3.43 0.27 -6.32
C ILE A 248 -2.90 1.27 -7.35
N GLY A 249 -3.82 1.93 -8.05
CA GLY A 249 -3.57 2.93 -9.08
C GLY A 249 -3.49 2.33 -10.48
N ASP A 250 -2.50 2.71 -11.29
CA ASP A 250 -2.40 2.20 -12.66
C ASP A 250 -2.21 0.68 -12.69
N SER A 251 -2.75 0.07 -13.74
CA SER A 251 -2.67 -1.35 -13.99
C SER A 251 -1.24 -1.77 -14.32
N ALA A 252 -0.87 -2.97 -13.88
CA ALA A 252 0.44 -3.56 -14.14
C ALA A 252 0.31 -4.87 -14.92
N GLU A 253 1.18 -5.06 -15.91
CA GLU A 253 1.43 -6.38 -16.46
C GLU A 253 2.33 -7.14 -15.49
N PHE A 254 1.75 -8.17 -14.86
CA PHE A 254 2.42 -9.03 -13.90
C PHE A 254 2.76 -10.36 -14.56
N LEU A 255 4.02 -10.75 -14.48
CA LEU A 255 4.50 -12.05 -14.95
C LEU A 255 4.61 -13.02 -13.78
N TYR A 256 4.33 -14.29 -14.05
CA TYR A 256 4.65 -15.38 -13.13
C TYR A 256 4.98 -16.68 -13.86
N GLY A 257 5.90 -17.48 -13.32
CA GLY A 257 6.36 -18.72 -13.95
C GLY A 257 7.18 -19.61 -13.01
N GLU A 258 7.44 -20.85 -13.43
CA GLU A 258 8.28 -21.80 -12.69
C GLU A 258 9.77 -21.59 -12.93
N THR A 259 10.11 -21.01 -14.08
CA THR A 259 11.48 -20.71 -14.52
C THR A 259 11.71 -19.19 -14.52
N ARG A 260 12.98 -18.79 -14.52
CA ARG A 260 13.38 -17.38 -14.67
C ARG A 260 13.43 -16.98 -16.16
N ASP A 261 12.40 -17.35 -16.91
CA ASP A 261 12.27 -17.08 -18.34
C ASP A 261 11.01 -16.25 -18.59
N VAL A 262 11.18 -15.11 -19.27
CA VAL A 262 10.08 -14.18 -19.60
C VAL A 262 9.19 -14.75 -20.71
N ASP A 263 9.75 -15.53 -21.62
CA ASP A 263 9.03 -16.09 -22.76
C ASP A 263 8.16 -17.29 -22.35
N GLU A 264 8.52 -17.97 -21.26
CA GLU A 264 7.73 -19.05 -20.64
C GLU A 264 6.76 -18.56 -19.54
N ALA A 265 6.85 -17.28 -19.15
CA ALA A 265 6.05 -16.75 -18.05
C ALA A 265 4.59 -16.47 -18.48
N ASP A 266 3.66 -16.89 -17.63
CA ASP A 266 2.26 -16.49 -17.74
C ASP A 266 2.10 -14.99 -17.39
N LYS A 267 1.05 -14.37 -17.95
CA LYS A 267 0.75 -12.95 -17.76
C LYS A 267 -0.62 -12.74 -17.16
N VAL A 268 -0.72 -11.79 -16.24
CA VAL A 268 -2.00 -11.29 -15.73
C VAL A 268 -1.94 -9.78 -15.54
N ILE A 269 -3.04 -9.09 -15.88
CA ILE A 269 -3.17 -7.66 -15.60
C ILE A 269 -3.71 -7.48 -14.19
N LEU A 270 -2.90 -6.85 -13.34
CA LEU A 270 -3.28 -6.43 -11.99
C LEU A 270 -3.80 -4.99 -12.05
N GLU A 271 -5.09 -4.81 -11.80
CA GLU A 271 -5.78 -3.52 -11.84
C GLU A 271 -5.87 -2.92 -10.43
N SER A 272 -6.30 -1.66 -10.35
CA SER A 272 -6.51 -0.99 -9.06
C SER A 272 -7.59 -1.69 -8.23
N GLY A 273 -7.23 -2.02 -6.99
CA GLY A 273 -8.07 -2.73 -6.04
C GLY A 273 -7.94 -4.25 -6.08
N ASP A 274 -7.13 -4.80 -6.99
CA ASP A 274 -6.89 -6.24 -7.00
C ASP A 274 -6.04 -6.69 -5.80
N VAL A 275 -6.33 -7.90 -5.32
CA VAL A 275 -5.48 -8.62 -4.36
C VAL A 275 -5.05 -9.94 -4.98
N LEU A 276 -3.74 -10.13 -5.10
CA LEU A 276 -3.13 -11.38 -5.54
C LEU A 276 -2.54 -12.11 -4.34
N ILE A 277 -2.83 -13.39 -4.17
CA ILE A 277 -2.28 -14.22 -3.10
C ILE A 277 -1.60 -15.43 -3.72
N PHE A 278 -0.33 -15.65 -3.40
CA PHE A 278 0.40 -16.85 -3.82
C PHE A 278 1.19 -17.48 -2.67
N GLY A 279 0.96 -18.76 -2.45
CA GLY A 279 1.51 -19.55 -1.36
C GLY A 279 1.50 -21.03 -1.70
N GLY A 280 1.77 -21.90 -0.72
CA GLY A 280 1.86 -23.34 -0.94
C GLY A 280 2.75 -23.69 -2.13
N LYS A 281 2.20 -24.41 -3.12
CA LYS A 281 2.91 -24.78 -4.37
C LYS A 281 3.38 -23.59 -5.20
N SER A 282 2.73 -22.44 -5.07
CA SER A 282 3.06 -21.22 -5.81
C SER A 282 3.92 -20.25 -4.99
N ARG A 283 4.39 -20.65 -3.79
CA ARG A 283 5.11 -19.75 -2.88
C ARG A 283 6.45 -19.26 -3.46
N LEU A 284 7.11 -20.08 -4.26
CA LEU A 284 8.42 -19.82 -4.86
C LEU A 284 8.33 -19.62 -6.38
N LEU A 285 7.22 -19.08 -6.90
CA LEU A 285 7.16 -18.72 -8.32
C LEU A 285 8.10 -17.55 -8.61
N PHE A 286 8.75 -17.63 -9.77
CA PHE A 286 9.35 -16.45 -10.37
C PHE A 286 8.23 -15.50 -10.76
N HIS A 287 8.36 -14.23 -10.39
CA HIS A 287 7.36 -13.24 -10.71
C HIS A 287 7.97 -11.86 -10.86
N GLY A 288 7.25 -10.95 -11.50
CA GLY A 288 7.74 -9.60 -11.77
C GLY A 288 6.68 -8.68 -12.36
N VAL A 289 7.04 -7.42 -12.52
CA VAL A 289 6.23 -6.38 -13.16
C VAL A 289 6.97 -5.92 -14.40
N THR A 290 6.47 -6.26 -15.59
CA THR A 290 7.13 -5.88 -16.86
C THR A 290 6.84 -4.46 -17.27
N SER A 291 5.60 -4.02 -17.09
CA SER A 291 5.17 -2.68 -17.50
C SER A 291 4.02 -2.16 -16.65
N ILE A 292 3.96 -0.83 -16.53
CA ILE A 292 2.83 -0.10 -15.98
C ILE A 292 2.03 0.47 -17.15
N LEU A 293 0.72 0.22 -17.18
CA LEU A 293 -0.20 0.74 -18.19
C LEU A 293 -0.63 2.16 -17.78
N PRO A 294 -0.12 3.22 -18.42
CA PRO A 294 -0.40 4.59 -17.99
C PRO A 294 -1.88 4.94 -18.17
N ASP A 295 -2.37 5.85 -17.33
CA ASP A 295 -3.73 6.41 -17.38
C ASP A 295 -4.84 5.36 -17.24
N SER A 296 -4.56 4.26 -16.55
CA SER A 296 -5.51 3.17 -16.28
C SER A 296 -6.02 3.15 -14.83
N ALA A 297 -5.52 4.04 -13.97
CA ALA A 297 -6.02 4.23 -12.63
C ALA A 297 -7.50 4.69 -12.61
N PRO A 298 -8.30 4.29 -11.59
CA PRO A 298 -9.69 4.70 -11.47
C PRO A 298 -9.87 6.22 -11.32
N THR A 299 -10.90 6.79 -11.95
CA THR A 299 -11.17 8.24 -11.92
C THR A 299 -11.44 8.74 -10.51
N LEU A 300 -12.07 7.92 -9.66
CA LEU A 300 -12.35 8.30 -8.27
C LEU A 300 -11.07 8.50 -7.46
N MET A 301 -10.03 7.71 -7.75
CA MET A 301 -8.72 7.96 -7.14
C MET A 301 -8.20 9.32 -7.56
N ALA A 302 -8.32 9.70 -8.84
CA ALA A 302 -7.89 11.02 -9.31
C ALA A 302 -8.59 12.18 -8.58
N VAL A 303 -9.87 12.06 -8.20
CA VAL A 303 -10.66 13.14 -7.55
C VAL A 303 -10.39 13.31 -6.06
N VAL A 304 -10.12 12.24 -5.32
CA VAL A 304 -9.94 12.38 -3.86
C VAL A 304 -8.68 13.17 -3.49
N TRP A 305 -7.71 13.23 -4.40
CA TRP A 305 -6.58 14.14 -4.31
C TRP A 305 -7.00 15.63 -4.33
N TRP A 306 -8.08 15.97 -5.02
CA TRP A 306 -8.57 17.35 -5.17
C TRP A 306 -9.47 17.79 -4.01
N THR A 307 -10.37 16.92 -3.55
CA THR A 307 -11.30 17.27 -2.46
C THR A 307 -10.64 17.38 -1.10
N MET A 308 -9.51 16.71 -0.86
CA MET A 308 -8.80 16.81 0.42
C MET A 308 -8.13 18.15 0.68
N GLU A 309 -7.60 18.82 -0.36
CA GLU A 309 -7.07 20.18 -0.19
C GLU A 309 -8.19 21.17 0.15
N LEU A 310 -9.39 20.98 -0.40
CA LEU A 310 -10.56 21.80 -0.08
C LEU A 310 -11.11 21.52 1.34
N VAL A 311 -11.05 20.28 1.83
CA VAL A 311 -11.52 19.95 3.20
C VAL A 311 -10.53 20.42 4.28
N TRP A 312 -9.22 20.53 3.97
CA TRP A 312 -8.23 21.12 4.89
C TRP A 312 -8.21 22.67 4.88
N CYS A 313 -8.97 23.32 3.98
CA CYS A 313 -9.21 24.77 3.96
C CYS A 313 -10.59 25.15 4.54
N ARG A 314 -11.12 24.38 5.50
CA ARG A 314 -12.29 24.78 6.29
C ARG A 314 -12.12 24.36 7.75
N SER A 315 -11.25 25.06 8.46
CA SER A 315 -11.32 25.16 9.91
C SER A 315 -10.90 26.56 10.35
N ARG A 316 -11.86 27.24 11.02
CA ARG A 316 -11.79 28.57 11.64
C ARG A 316 -11.85 29.80 10.73
N TRP A 317 -13.08 30.24 10.45
CA TRP A 317 -13.41 31.66 10.59
C TRP A 317 -14.37 31.80 11.77
N TRP A 318 -13.84 32.21 12.93
CA TRP A 318 -14.62 32.99 13.87
C TRP A 318 -14.60 34.42 13.37
N TYR A 319 -15.69 34.86 12.78
CA TYR A 319 -16.07 36.28 12.75
C TYR A 319 -17.59 36.30 12.89
N ARG A 320 -18.08 36.57 14.12
CA ARG A 320 -19.44 37.08 14.26
C ARG A 320 -19.40 38.55 13.88
N PRO A 321 -20.15 39.01 12.87
CA PRO A 321 -20.32 40.44 12.66
C PRO A 321 -21.15 41.01 13.82
N VAL A 322 -20.62 42.04 14.46
CA VAL A 322 -21.41 42.99 15.22
C VAL A 322 -22.39 43.64 14.25
N LYS A 323 -23.69 43.43 14.46
CA LYS A 323 -24.73 44.34 14.00
C LYS A 323 -25.59 44.69 15.19
N VAL A 324 -25.38 45.91 15.67
CA VAL A 324 -26.34 46.65 16.48
C VAL A 324 -27.54 46.96 15.58
N TYR A 325 -28.72 46.51 15.97
CA TYR A 325 -29.98 47.20 15.67
C TYR A 325 -30.80 47.18 16.94
N GLY A 326 -31.25 48.38 17.34
CA GLY A 326 -32.05 48.59 18.54
C GLY A 326 -33.44 47.97 18.42
N GLY A 327 -34.04 47.72 19.58
CA GLY A 327 -35.36 47.14 19.72
C GLY A 327 -35.38 46.18 20.89
N GLY A 328 -35.70 46.68 22.08
CA GLY A 328 -35.69 45.87 23.30
C GLY A 328 -36.78 44.81 23.31
N VAL A 329 -36.45 43.63 23.84
CA VAL A 329 -37.35 42.79 24.60
C VAL A 329 -36.52 42.16 25.73
N ARG A 330 -37.01 42.31 26.96
CA ARG A 330 -36.39 41.91 28.22
C ARG A 330 -37.21 40.74 28.74
N TYR A 331 -36.68 39.52 28.88
CA TYR A 331 -37.21 38.55 29.85
C TYR A 331 -36.10 37.69 30.47
N ARG A 332 -36.37 37.39 31.74
CA ARG A 332 -35.55 36.91 32.85
C ARG A 332 -35.52 35.38 32.83
N TRP A 333 -34.40 34.76 33.20
CA TRP A 333 -34.37 33.38 33.69
C TRP A 333 -33.79 33.36 35.10
N SER A 334 -34.46 32.62 35.97
CA SER A 334 -34.28 32.49 37.41
C SER A 334 -34.15 31.02 37.76
N GLY A 335 -33.25 30.71 38.71
CA GLY A 335 -33.19 29.46 39.48
C GLY A 335 -32.56 28.29 38.71
N GLU A 336 -31.63 27.52 39.25
CA GLU A 336 -30.91 27.51 40.54
C GLU A 336 -29.46 27.06 40.27
#